data_AF-A0A672RM26-F1
#
_entry.id   AF-A0A672RM26-F1
#
_cell.length_a   1.000
_cell.length_b   1.000
_cell.length_c   1.000
_cell.angle_alpha   90.00
_cell.angle_beta   90.00
_cell.angle_gamma   90.00
#
_symmetry.space_group_name_H-M   'P 1'
#
loop_
_entity.id
_entity.type
_entity.pdbx_description
1 polymer ?
#
loop_
_entity_poly.entity_id
_entity_poly.type
_entity_poly.pdbx_seq_one_letter_code
_entity_poly.pdbx_strand_id
1 'polypeptide(L)'
;MHFCLLFLFSCGFSSVLSCRWIKHKFQHHHGVSLDLIRKMGEKIHNDHEDVNPIPYELINNHRRAEPEKQILFVIQALMEITVLFEDAAVPWDAKKREDFLNVMHEEIDGLRSCGAYKMKRNKKLHLYFGRLRQMTELNTEGRDQSWEIVRKRIISFMNQLEFFSLNTHV
;
A
#
# COMPACT_ATOMS: atom_id res chain seq x y z
N MET A 1 55.33 -16.63 -1.66
CA MET A 1 54.50 -16.09 -0.57
C MET A 1 54.48 -14.58 -0.71
N HIS A 2 53.49 -13.93 -1.30
CA HIS A 2 52.13 -13.86 -0.79
C HIS A 2 51.11 -13.78 -1.94
N PHE A 3 50.11 -14.67 -1.87
CA PHE A 3 48.91 -14.70 -2.69
C PHE A 3 47.84 -13.81 -2.05
N CYS A 4 46.92 -13.28 -2.88
CA CYS A 4 45.52 -13.00 -2.54
C CYS A 4 45.22 -11.84 -1.56
N LEU A 5 44.21 -10.98 -1.72
CA LEU A 5 43.01 -10.95 -2.56
C LEU A 5 42.56 -9.49 -2.72
N LEU A 6 42.14 -9.16 -3.94
CA LEU A 6 41.33 -7.99 -4.26
C LEU A 6 40.03 -8.03 -3.44
N PHE A 7 39.94 -7.25 -2.36
CA PHE A 7 38.65 -6.93 -1.73
C PHE A 7 38.08 -5.68 -2.40
N LEU A 8 37.45 -5.88 -3.55
CA LEU A 8 36.45 -4.94 -4.07
C LEU A 8 35.28 -4.94 -3.08
N PHE A 9 35.32 -4.04 -2.10
CA PHE A 9 34.13 -3.67 -1.33
C PHE A 9 33.20 -2.90 -2.27
N SER A 10 32.45 -3.63 -3.11
CA SER A 10 31.23 -3.11 -3.69
C SER A 10 30.19 -3.04 -2.58
N CYS A 11 30.27 -1.99 -1.76
CA CYS A 11 29.11 -1.52 -1.03
C CYS A 11 28.10 -1.10 -2.10
N GLY A 12 27.18 -1.99 -2.44
CA GLY A 12 25.97 -1.66 -3.16
C GLY A 12 25.14 -0.73 -2.31
N PHE A 13 25.53 0.54 -2.24
CA PHE A 13 24.60 1.62 -1.94
C PHE A 13 23.65 1.67 -3.13
N SER A 14 22.65 0.78 -3.17
CA SER A 14 21.44 1.04 -3.94
C SER A 14 20.83 2.26 -3.29
N SER A 15 21.24 3.45 -3.75
CA SER A 15 20.77 4.68 -3.16
C SER A 15 19.28 4.77 -3.49
N VAL A 16 18.46 4.43 -2.51
CA VAL A 16 17.02 4.72 -2.52
C VAL A 16 16.77 6.20 -2.85
N LEU A 17 17.81 7.02 -2.61
CA LEU A 17 17.95 8.42 -2.99
C LEU A 17 17.73 8.74 -4.49
N SER A 18 17.72 7.73 -5.37
CA SER A 18 17.67 7.93 -6.82
C SER A 18 16.68 6.99 -7.54
N CYS A 19 15.72 6.40 -6.84
CA CYS A 19 14.84 5.42 -7.48
C CYS A 19 14.03 6.03 -8.63
N ARG A 20 14.42 5.66 -9.86
CA ARG A 20 13.77 6.13 -11.09
C ARG A 20 12.30 5.73 -11.14
N TRP A 21 11.96 4.56 -10.62
CA TRP A 21 10.58 4.11 -10.65
C TRP A 21 9.67 4.99 -9.77
N ILE A 22 10.07 5.24 -8.51
CA ILE A 22 9.31 6.15 -7.62
C ILE A 22 9.17 7.54 -8.26
N LYS A 23 10.27 8.09 -8.78
CA LYS A 23 10.30 9.44 -9.37
C LYS A 23 9.35 9.60 -10.56
N HIS A 24 9.18 8.56 -11.39
CA HIS A 24 8.51 8.70 -12.69
C HIS A 24 7.20 7.93 -12.82
N LYS A 25 6.94 6.95 -11.94
CA LYS A 25 5.85 5.99 -12.13
C LYS A 25 4.92 5.92 -10.93
N PHE A 26 5.40 6.09 -9.70
CA PHE A 26 4.58 5.90 -8.49
C PHE A 26 3.31 6.75 -8.50
N GLN A 27 3.41 8.06 -8.69
CA GLN A 27 2.24 8.96 -8.69
C GLN A 27 1.19 8.57 -9.74
N HIS A 28 1.63 8.13 -10.92
CA HIS A 28 0.73 7.69 -11.97
C HIS A 28 -0.01 6.40 -11.58
N HIS A 29 0.72 5.36 -11.15
CA HIS A 29 0.10 4.09 -10.76
C HIS A 29 -0.81 4.29 -9.55
N HIS A 30 -0.35 5.01 -8.54
CA HIS A 30 -1.14 5.33 -7.36
C HIS A 30 -2.44 6.08 -7.69
N GLY A 31 -2.37 7.05 -8.61
CA GLY A 31 -3.53 7.78 -9.10
C GLY A 31 -4.52 6.90 -9.86
N VAL A 32 -4.02 5.98 -10.70
CA VAL A 32 -4.86 4.99 -11.41
C VAL A 32 -5.50 4.01 -10.42
N SER A 33 -4.74 3.49 -9.45
CA SER A 33 -5.25 2.63 -8.38
C SER A 33 -6.38 3.32 -7.61
N LEU A 34 -6.20 4.59 -7.24
CA LEU A 34 -7.22 5.40 -6.55
C LEU A 34 -8.47 5.65 -7.40
N ASP A 35 -8.34 5.83 -8.71
CA ASP A 35 -9.47 6.00 -9.62
C ASP A 35 -10.29 4.71 -9.75
N LEU A 36 -9.61 3.57 -9.90
CA LEU A 36 -10.25 2.26 -10.04
C LEU A 36 -11.03 1.86 -8.78
N ILE A 37 -10.42 1.96 -7.60
CA ILE A 37 -11.09 1.63 -6.33
C ILE A 37 -12.31 2.53 -6.05
N ARG A 38 -12.29 3.79 -6.52
CA ARG A 38 -13.44 4.71 -6.40
C ARG A 38 -14.59 4.30 -7.30
N LYS A 39 -14.29 3.81 -8.51
CA LYS A 39 -15.26 3.51 -9.57
C LYS A 39 -15.75 2.06 -9.61
N MET A 40 -15.13 1.14 -8.86
CA MET A 40 -15.53 -0.27 -8.89
C MET A 40 -16.79 -0.58 -8.07
N GLY A 41 -17.09 0.22 -7.04
CA GLY A 41 -18.28 0.03 -6.19
C GLY A 41 -19.30 1.15 -6.32
N GLU A 42 -20.14 1.28 -5.31
CA GLU A 42 -21.18 2.32 -5.27
C GLU A 42 -20.59 3.74 -5.23
N LYS A 43 -21.45 4.74 -5.41
CA LYS A 43 -21.02 6.14 -5.25
C LYS A 43 -20.60 6.37 -3.80
N ILE A 44 -19.43 6.98 -3.60
CA ILE A 44 -18.94 7.30 -2.26
C ILE A 44 -19.69 8.51 -1.72
N HIS A 45 -20.45 8.30 -0.65
CA HIS A 45 -21.08 9.34 0.16
C HIS A 45 -20.20 9.71 1.36
N ASN A 46 -20.15 11.01 1.69
CA ASN A 46 -19.39 11.58 2.82
C ASN A 46 -20.20 11.52 4.13
N ASP A 47 -20.71 10.36 4.47
CA ASP A 47 -21.59 10.22 5.63
C ASP A 47 -20.74 9.85 6.85
N HIS A 48 -20.95 10.54 7.96
CA HIS A 48 -20.13 10.47 9.17
C HIS A 48 -20.48 9.25 10.03
N GLU A 49 -19.59 8.26 10.09
CA GLU A 49 -19.18 7.60 11.33
C GLU A 49 -17.95 6.72 11.10
N ASP A 50 -16.90 6.97 11.87
CA ASP A 50 -15.64 6.26 11.75
C ASP A 50 -15.61 5.04 12.69
N VAL A 51 -16.24 3.94 12.27
CA VAL A 51 -16.30 2.69 13.05
C VAL A 51 -14.92 2.02 13.20
N ASN A 52 -13.91 2.42 12.42
CA ASN A 52 -12.53 1.91 12.53
C ASN A 52 -11.50 2.92 11.97
N PRO A 53 -11.13 3.93 12.77
CA PRO A 53 -10.25 4.99 12.31
C PRO A 53 -8.88 4.44 11.96
N ILE A 54 -8.26 5.02 10.93
CA ILE A 54 -6.85 4.75 10.66
C ILE A 54 -6.08 5.27 11.87
N PRO A 55 -5.35 4.42 12.61
CA PRO A 55 -4.65 4.88 13.81
C PRO A 55 -3.66 5.98 13.42
N TYR A 56 -3.77 7.17 14.02
CA TYR A 56 -2.93 8.33 13.69
C TYR A 56 -1.43 7.98 13.75
N GLU A 57 -1.03 7.25 14.79
CA GLU A 57 0.34 6.79 14.98
C GLU A 57 0.81 5.83 13.89
N LEU A 58 -0.09 5.05 13.28
CA LEU A 58 0.26 4.09 12.23
C LEU A 58 0.81 4.83 11.00
N ILE A 59 0.17 5.93 10.61
CA ILE A 59 0.61 6.74 9.46
C ILE A 59 1.76 7.66 9.87
N ASN A 60 1.58 8.45 10.93
CA ASN A 60 2.49 9.55 11.23
C ASN A 60 3.90 9.07 11.65
N ASN A 61 4.00 7.94 12.34
CA ASN A 61 5.32 7.40 12.74
C ASN A 61 6.12 6.95 11.51
N HIS A 62 5.47 6.38 10.49
CA HIS A 62 6.15 5.94 9.28
C HIS A 62 6.44 7.11 8.34
N ARG A 63 5.56 8.11 8.25
CA ARG A 63 5.79 9.31 7.44
C ARG A 63 7.03 10.11 7.87
N ARG A 64 7.40 10.04 9.16
CA ARG A 64 8.60 10.69 9.71
C ARG A 64 9.85 9.78 9.72
N ALA A 65 9.73 8.55 9.23
CA ALA A 65 10.85 7.62 9.19
C ALA A 65 11.78 7.92 7.99
N GLU A 66 12.93 7.25 7.95
CA GLU A 66 13.84 7.31 6.80
C GLU A 66 13.16 6.78 5.52
N PRO A 67 13.57 7.25 4.32
CA PRO A 67 12.94 6.90 3.04
C PRO A 67 12.77 5.39 2.80
N GLU A 68 13.77 4.58 3.17
CA GLU A 68 13.69 3.13 3.05
C GLU A 68 12.56 2.52 3.90
N LYS A 69 12.38 3.03 5.12
CA LYS A 69 11.31 2.59 6.04
C LYS A 69 9.94 3.08 5.57
N GLN A 70 9.89 4.25 4.93
CA GLN A 70 8.69 4.76 4.28
C GLN A 70 8.27 3.85 3.12
N ILE A 71 9.17 3.56 2.19
CA ILE A 71 8.90 2.69 1.04
C ILE A 71 8.50 1.30 1.51
N LEU A 72 9.23 0.74 2.49
CA LEU A 72 8.89 -0.55 3.10
C LEU A 72 7.47 -0.55 3.68
N PHE A 73 7.07 0.51 4.37
CA PHE A 73 5.72 0.65 4.90
C PHE A 73 4.67 0.70 3.79
N VAL A 74 4.91 1.49 2.74
CA VAL A 74 4.01 1.58 1.58
C VAL A 74 3.87 0.20 0.91
N ILE A 75 4.96 -0.50 0.63
CA ILE A 75 4.91 -1.86 0.05
C ILE A 75 4.03 -2.78 0.91
N GLN A 76 4.26 -2.81 2.23
CA GLN A 76 3.49 -3.67 3.12
C GLN A 76 2.01 -3.28 3.18
N ALA A 77 1.70 -1.99 3.09
CA ALA A 77 0.32 -1.53 3.05
C ALA A 77 -0.38 -1.92 1.75
N LEU A 78 0.28 -1.71 0.61
CA LEU A 78 -0.26 -2.13 -0.69
C LEU A 78 -0.50 -3.65 -0.73
N MET A 79 0.40 -4.45 -0.16
CA MET A 79 0.20 -5.91 -0.04
C MET A 79 -1.00 -6.30 0.84
N GLU A 80 -1.20 -5.63 1.98
CA GLU A 80 -2.39 -5.90 2.81
C GLU A 80 -3.68 -5.48 2.11
N ILE A 81 -3.61 -4.43 1.26
CA ILE A 81 -4.72 -4.03 0.40
C ILE A 81 -4.98 -5.09 -0.67
N THR A 82 -3.99 -5.57 -1.42
CA THR A 82 -4.23 -6.58 -2.46
C THR A 82 -4.90 -7.83 -1.90
N VAL A 83 -4.37 -8.37 -0.79
CA VAL A 83 -4.95 -9.52 -0.08
C VAL A 83 -6.40 -9.27 0.36
N LEU A 84 -6.74 -8.04 0.74
CA LEU A 84 -8.11 -7.70 1.13
C LEU A 84 -9.07 -7.70 -0.07
N PHE A 85 -8.63 -7.43 -1.30
CA PHE A 85 -9.51 -7.33 -2.47
C PHE A 85 -9.48 -8.56 -3.40
N GLU A 86 -8.48 -9.45 -3.28
CA GLU A 86 -8.34 -10.67 -4.10
C GLU A 86 -9.61 -11.53 -4.09
N ASP A 87 -10.17 -11.79 -2.90
CA ASP A 87 -11.33 -12.67 -2.72
C ASP A 87 -12.63 -11.90 -2.40
N ALA A 88 -12.70 -10.61 -2.74
CA ALA A 88 -13.86 -9.78 -2.45
C ALA A 88 -15.11 -10.25 -3.22
N ALA A 89 -16.00 -10.97 -2.52
CA ALA A 89 -17.26 -11.47 -3.06
C ALA A 89 -18.39 -10.44 -2.90
N VAL A 90 -18.41 -9.46 -3.79
CA VAL A 90 -19.32 -8.29 -3.79
C VAL A 90 -19.78 -7.90 -5.20
N PRO A 91 -20.94 -7.23 -5.37
CA PRO A 91 -21.51 -6.83 -6.66
C PRO A 91 -20.80 -5.62 -7.31
N TRP A 92 -19.49 -5.51 -7.14
CA TRP A 92 -18.65 -4.49 -7.78
C TRP A 92 -18.36 -4.83 -9.24
N ASP A 93 -17.92 -3.84 -9.99
CA ASP A 93 -17.38 -4.03 -11.34
C ASP A 93 -16.11 -4.90 -11.26
N ALA A 94 -16.26 -6.17 -11.62
CA ALA A 94 -15.19 -7.17 -11.55
C ALA A 94 -13.97 -6.80 -12.39
N LYS A 95 -14.18 -6.17 -13.56
CA LYS A 95 -13.08 -5.73 -14.43
C LYS A 95 -12.29 -4.61 -13.77
N LYS A 96 -12.97 -3.61 -13.17
CA LYS A 96 -12.28 -2.53 -12.45
C LYS A 96 -11.54 -3.04 -11.22
N ARG A 97 -12.08 -4.05 -10.52
CA ARG A 97 -11.39 -4.70 -9.40
C ARG A 97 -10.14 -5.46 -9.87
N GLU A 98 -10.23 -6.18 -10.98
CA GLU A 98 -9.09 -6.87 -11.59
C GLU A 98 -8.01 -5.88 -12.04
N ASP A 99 -8.40 -4.83 -12.78
CA ASP A 99 -7.51 -3.76 -13.19
C ASP A 99 -6.85 -3.09 -11.97
N PHE A 100 -7.60 -2.89 -10.87
CA PHE A 100 -7.07 -2.34 -9.61
C PHE A 100 -5.99 -3.25 -9.02
N LEU A 101 -6.26 -4.55 -8.90
CA LEU A 101 -5.28 -5.51 -8.40
C LEU A 101 -4.03 -5.57 -9.28
N ASN A 102 -4.19 -5.53 -10.61
CA ASN A 102 -3.07 -5.52 -11.55
C ASN A 102 -2.17 -4.29 -11.34
N VAL A 103 -2.74 -3.08 -11.30
CA VAL A 103 -1.97 -1.85 -11.07
C VAL A 103 -1.32 -1.84 -9.67
N MET A 104 -2.01 -2.36 -8.65
CA MET A 104 -1.45 -2.48 -7.30
C MET A 104 -0.23 -3.43 -7.27
N HIS A 105 -0.27 -4.54 -8.00
CA HIS A 105 0.90 -5.44 -8.14
C HIS A 105 2.06 -4.75 -8.86
N GLU A 106 1.79 -4.03 -9.95
CA GLU A 106 2.80 -3.23 -10.64
C GLU A 106 3.41 -2.14 -9.74
N GLU A 107 2.59 -1.51 -8.90
CA GLU A 107 3.03 -0.50 -7.93
C GLU A 107 3.95 -1.13 -6.86
N ILE A 108 3.58 -2.29 -6.33
CA ILE A 108 4.39 -3.06 -5.37
C ILE A 108 5.73 -3.47 -5.97
N ASP A 109 5.74 -4.05 -7.16
CA ASP A 109 6.96 -4.52 -7.82
C ASP A 109 7.87 -3.37 -8.23
N GLY A 110 7.26 -2.27 -8.66
CA GLY A 110 7.92 -1.00 -8.90
C GLY A 110 8.67 -0.48 -7.67
N LEU A 111 8.00 -0.43 -6.52
CA LEU A 111 8.62 -0.02 -5.26
C LEU A 111 9.72 -1.00 -4.81
N ARG A 112 9.51 -2.31 -4.96
CA ARG A 112 10.53 -3.33 -4.64
C ARG A 112 11.78 -3.21 -5.51
N SER A 113 11.64 -2.74 -6.76
CA SER A 113 12.78 -2.51 -7.65
C SER A 113 13.75 -1.43 -7.14
N CYS A 114 13.31 -0.59 -6.21
CA CYS A 114 14.11 0.51 -5.65
C CYS A 114 15.13 0.09 -4.58
N GLY A 115 15.06 -1.14 -4.06
CA GLY A 115 15.98 -1.57 -3.02
C GLY A 115 15.76 -2.98 -2.50
N ALA A 116 16.81 -3.55 -1.91
CA ALA A 116 16.73 -4.85 -1.23
C ALA A 116 16.20 -4.67 0.19
N TYR A 117 14.87 -4.67 0.34
CA TYR A 117 14.24 -4.48 1.64
C TYR A 117 14.21 -5.78 2.46
N LYS A 118 14.74 -5.74 3.69
CA LYS A 118 14.49 -6.81 4.67
C LYS A 118 13.07 -6.67 5.22
N MET A 119 12.14 -7.40 4.62
CA MET A 119 10.73 -7.37 4.99
C MET A 119 10.49 -7.96 6.38
N LYS A 120 10.44 -7.09 7.40
CA LYS A 120 9.88 -7.45 8.72
C LYS A 120 8.42 -7.01 8.76
N ARG A 121 7.51 -7.96 8.97
CA ARG A 121 6.07 -7.71 9.06
C ARG A 121 5.76 -6.61 10.09
N ASN A 122 5.07 -5.56 9.66
CA ASN A 122 4.54 -4.55 10.56
C ASN A 122 3.29 -5.07 11.28
N LYS A 123 3.45 -5.45 12.56
CA LYS A 123 2.36 -6.02 13.37
C LYS A 123 1.17 -5.06 13.52
N LYS A 124 1.41 -3.76 13.70
CA LYS A 124 0.33 -2.76 13.86
C LYS A 124 -0.49 -2.63 12.57
N LEU A 125 0.20 -2.55 11.43
CA LEU A 125 -0.43 -2.54 10.11
C LEU A 125 -1.25 -3.81 9.87
N HIS A 126 -0.65 -4.98 10.11
CA HIS A 126 -1.33 -6.24 9.93
C HIS A 126 -2.59 -6.37 10.81
N LEU A 127 -2.52 -5.95 12.08
CA LEU A 127 -3.68 -5.97 12.98
C LEU A 127 -4.78 -5.02 12.49
N TYR A 128 -4.41 -3.86 11.96
CA TYR A 128 -5.37 -2.91 11.39
C TYR A 128 -6.13 -3.52 10.20
N PHE A 129 -5.41 -4.11 9.24
CA PHE A 129 -6.04 -4.79 8.10
C PHE A 129 -6.77 -6.07 8.50
N GLY A 130 -6.32 -6.76 9.55
CA GLY A 130 -7.06 -7.88 10.15
C GLY A 130 -8.45 -7.47 10.65
N ARG A 131 -8.59 -6.29 11.27
CA ARG A 131 -9.91 -5.76 11.66
C ARG A 131 -10.78 -5.45 10.45
N LEU A 132 -10.21 -4.94 9.35
CA LEU A 132 -10.96 -4.69 8.12
C LEU A 132 -11.45 -5.99 7.48
N ARG A 133 -10.62 -7.04 7.43
CA ARG A 133 -11.05 -8.38 6.97
C ARG A 133 -12.19 -8.93 7.82
N GLN A 134 -12.09 -8.83 9.14
CA GLN A 134 -13.16 -9.26 10.04
C GLN A 134 -14.47 -8.50 9.79
N MET A 135 -14.43 -7.21 9.47
CA MET A 135 -15.63 -6.44 9.11
C MET A 135 -16.31 -6.96 7.85
N THR A 136 -15.53 -7.46 6.88
CA THR A 136 -16.07 -8.03 5.63
C THR A 136 -16.55 -9.48 5.78
N GLU A 137 -16.04 -10.20 6.78
CA GLU A 137 -16.39 -11.60 7.08
C GLU A 137 -17.64 -11.71 7.98
N LEU A 138 -17.85 -10.73 8.86
CA LEU A 138 -18.93 -10.76 9.86
C LEU A 138 -20.27 -10.27 9.27
N ASN A 139 -21.26 -11.16 9.36
CA ASN A 139 -22.72 -11.03 9.17
C ASN A 139 -23.33 -11.10 7.76
N THR A 140 -24.13 -12.17 7.63
CA THR A 140 -25.30 -12.36 6.78
C THR A 140 -26.28 -11.18 6.94
N GLU A 141 -26.76 -10.66 5.81
CA GLU A 141 -27.46 -9.36 5.64
C GLU A 141 -26.53 -8.15 5.88
N GLY A 142 -26.24 -7.38 4.82
CA GLY A 142 -25.40 -6.18 4.90
C GLY A 142 -23.91 -6.35 4.55
N ARG A 143 -23.48 -7.54 4.09
CA ARG A 143 -22.09 -7.78 3.63
C ARG A 143 -21.61 -6.72 2.63
N ASP A 144 -22.44 -6.41 1.63
CA ASP A 144 -22.10 -5.42 0.60
C ASP A 144 -21.86 -4.03 1.21
N GLN A 145 -22.65 -3.66 2.24
CA GLN A 145 -22.48 -2.42 2.99
C GLN A 145 -21.18 -2.40 3.80
N SER A 146 -20.79 -3.52 4.44
CA SER A 146 -19.50 -3.64 5.13
C SER A 146 -18.32 -3.45 4.17
N TRP A 147 -18.40 -4.03 2.97
CA TRP A 147 -17.39 -3.83 1.94
C TRP A 147 -17.32 -2.38 1.45
N GLU A 148 -18.45 -1.69 1.33
CA GLU A 148 -18.46 -0.27 0.98
C GLU A 148 -17.79 0.59 2.06
N ILE A 149 -18.01 0.28 3.34
CA ILE A 149 -17.31 0.93 4.47
C ILE A 149 -15.80 0.67 4.38
N VAL A 150 -15.40 -0.58 4.14
CA VAL A 150 -14.00 -0.95 4.01
C VAL A 150 -13.36 -0.30 2.78
N ARG A 151 -14.04 -0.24 1.64
CA ARG A 151 -13.56 0.42 0.43
C ARG A 151 -13.30 1.91 0.66
N LYS A 152 -14.25 2.62 1.29
CA LYS A 152 -14.06 4.02 1.71
C LYS A 152 -12.85 4.17 2.63
N ARG A 153 -12.65 3.21 3.54
CA ARG A 153 -11.50 3.20 4.46
C ARG A 153 -10.17 3.07 3.72
N ILE A 154 -10.09 2.14 2.78
CA ILE A 154 -8.90 1.92 1.98
C ILE A 154 -8.59 3.13 1.11
N ILE A 155 -9.60 3.79 0.54
CA ILE A 155 -9.40 5.04 -0.21
C ILE A 155 -8.80 6.12 0.69
N SER A 156 -9.33 6.29 1.91
CA SER A 156 -8.76 7.23 2.89
C SER A 156 -7.32 6.86 3.24
N PHE A 157 -7.04 5.57 3.44
CA PHE A 157 -5.69 5.07 3.74
C PHE A 157 -4.72 5.34 2.60
N MET A 158 -5.10 5.03 1.35
CA MET A 158 -4.29 5.27 0.16
C MET A 158 -4.00 6.76 -0.03
N ASN A 159 -4.99 7.65 0.15
CA ASN A 159 -4.76 9.09 0.13
C ASN A 159 -3.71 9.54 1.18
N GLN A 160 -3.58 8.85 2.33
CA GLN A 160 -2.52 9.14 3.30
C GLN A 160 -1.13 8.71 2.81
N LEU A 161 -1.05 7.67 1.97
CA LEU A 161 0.21 7.18 1.41
C LEU A 161 0.81 8.14 0.38
N GLU A 162 -0.02 8.89 -0.33
CA GLU A 162 0.42 9.93 -1.27
C GLU A 162 1.35 10.97 -0.61
N PHE A 163 1.13 11.27 0.68
CA PHE A 163 1.92 12.24 1.44
C PHE A 163 3.22 11.67 2.02
N PHE A 164 3.57 10.42 1.73
CA PHE A 164 4.89 9.91 2.07
C PHE A 164 5.91 10.54 1.14
N SER A 165 6.97 11.10 1.72
CA SER A 165 8.10 11.66 0.97
C SER A 165 8.99 10.52 0.47
N LEU A 166 8.44 9.72 -0.45
CA LEU A 166 9.16 8.62 -1.10
C LEU A 166 10.26 9.14 -2.04
N ASN A 167 10.10 10.37 -2.50
CA ASN A 167 11.15 11.13 -3.17
C ASN A 167 12.08 11.72 -2.10
N THR A 168 13.30 11.22 -2.06
CA THR A 168 14.37 11.96 -1.41
C THR A 168 14.68 13.19 -2.24
N HIS A 169 14.41 14.37 -1.69
CA HIS A 169 15.01 15.58 -2.25
C HIS A 169 16.53 15.47 -2.11
N VAL A 170 17.23 15.62 -3.24
CA VAL A 170 18.65 15.97 -3.29
C VAL A 170 18.79 17.39 -2.77
#